data_AF-A0A2G1UGA7-F1
#
_entry.id   AF-A0A2G1UGA7-F1
#
_cell.length_a   1.000
_cell.length_b   1.000
_cell.length_c   1.000
_cell.angle_alpha   90.00
_cell.angle_beta   90.00
_cell.angle_gamma   90.00
#
_symmetry.space_group_name_H-M   'P 1'
#
loop_
_entity.id
_entity.type
_entity.pdbx_description
1 polymer ?
#
loop_
_entity_poly.entity_id
_entity_poly.type
_entity_poly.pdbx_seq_one_letter_code
_entity_poly.pdbx_strand_id
1 'polypeptide(L)'
;MLTMSLGTAPLGLTEPLFYPEYWSPPTLFGLGENYGFDVESILFSFAVGGLASTLYELGSTTKAKSIPSDYKLGRMHRFHALALSSPVLVFAFLELTTSLNSIYTASMGLLAGAISTVICRVDLLDGAIKGAAIFSLFYFVFFSAMNWSHPNFVDLYWNNEAISGFRVFGVPVEELLFAATLGALWSNFYEHRYWQSRV
;
A
#
# COMPACT_ATOMS: atom_id res chain seq x y z
N MET A 1 6.15 7.31 11.41
CA MET A 1 6.23 5.85 11.65
C MET A 1 5.05 5.29 12.44
N LEU A 2 4.99 5.39 13.79
CA LEU A 2 4.02 4.61 14.59
C LEU A 2 2.54 4.87 14.23
N THR A 3 2.16 6.13 14.00
CA THR A 3 0.80 6.49 13.55
C THR A 3 0.43 5.82 12.24
N MET A 4 1.38 5.73 11.30
CA MET A 4 1.16 5.11 9.99
C MET A 4 1.05 3.60 10.15
N SER A 5 1.93 2.98 10.94
CA SER A 5 1.86 1.55 11.25
C SER A 5 0.52 1.17 11.89
N LEU A 6 0.10 1.87 12.96
CA LEU A 6 -1.16 1.60 13.65
C LEU A 6 -2.38 1.88 12.77
N GLY A 7 -2.32 2.89 11.90
CA GLY A 7 -3.40 3.19 10.97
C GLY A 7 -3.55 2.15 9.85
N THR A 8 -2.47 1.45 9.51
CA THR A 8 -2.44 0.46 8.42
C THR A 8 -2.74 -0.95 8.92
N ALA A 9 -2.36 -1.27 10.16
CA ALA A 9 -2.54 -2.60 10.75
C ALA A 9 -3.96 -3.19 10.60
N PRO A 10 -5.06 -2.42 10.74
CA PRO A 10 -6.42 -2.94 10.55
C PRO A 10 -6.69 -3.46 9.14
N LEU A 11 -5.93 -3.03 8.12
CA LEU A 11 -6.04 -3.57 6.78
C LEU A 11 -5.65 -5.05 6.74
N GLY A 12 -4.87 -5.57 7.68
CA GLY A 12 -4.61 -7.00 7.79
C GLY A 12 -5.87 -7.84 8.04
N LEU A 13 -6.97 -7.23 8.51
CA LEU A 13 -8.27 -7.90 8.65
C LEU A 13 -8.93 -8.22 7.30
N THR A 14 -8.42 -7.70 6.19
CA THR A 14 -8.93 -8.03 4.85
C THR A 14 -8.32 -9.31 4.28
N GLU A 15 -7.40 -9.97 4.99
CA GLU A 15 -6.77 -11.22 4.53
C GLU A 15 -7.73 -12.30 4.00
N PRO A 16 -8.93 -12.51 4.57
CA PRO A 16 -9.87 -13.50 4.04
C PRO A 16 -10.35 -13.24 2.60
N LEU A 17 -10.07 -12.06 2.05
CA LEU A 17 -10.35 -11.72 0.65
C LEU A 17 -9.18 -12.11 -0.29
N PHE A 18 -7.96 -12.22 0.26
CA PHE A 18 -6.75 -12.57 -0.49
C PHE A 18 -6.47 -14.07 -0.40
N TYR A 19 -6.60 -14.66 0.79
CA TYR A 19 -6.36 -16.07 1.01
C TYR A 19 -7.57 -16.94 0.63
N PRO A 20 -7.40 -18.09 -0.06
CA PRO A 20 -6.18 -18.59 -0.69
C PRO A 20 -6.06 -18.20 -2.17
N GLU A 21 -7.02 -17.44 -2.71
CA GLU A 21 -7.17 -17.23 -4.15
C GLU A 21 -5.98 -16.49 -4.75
N TYR A 22 -5.53 -15.42 -4.09
CA TYR A 22 -4.35 -14.65 -4.47
C TYR A 22 -3.06 -15.39 -4.12
N TRP A 23 -2.97 -15.85 -2.87
CA TRP A 23 -1.78 -16.47 -2.30
C TRP A 23 -2.13 -17.38 -1.12
N SER A 24 -1.25 -18.32 -0.81
CA SER A 24 -1.46 -19.33 0.25
C SER A 24 -0.14 -19.68 0.96
N PRO A 25 0.39 -18.78 1.81
CA PRO A 25 1.60 -19.03 2.59
C PRO A 25 1.30 -19.93 3.82
N PRO A 26 2.32 -20.59 4.39
CA PRO A 26 2.17 -21.24 5.69
C PRO A 26 2.00 -20.18 6.79
N THR A 27 1.06 -20.43 7.71
CA THR A 27 0.73 -19.48 8.79
C THR A 27 1.04 -20.06 10.18
N LEU A 28 1.29 -19.18 11.16
CA LEU A 28 1.48 -19.54 12.56
C LEU A 28 0.21 -20.24 13.05
N PHE A 29 0.42 -21.42 13.65
CA PHE A 29 -0.66 -22.29 14.14
C PHE A 29 -1.63 -22.79 13.05
N GLY A 30 -1.30 -22.60 11.77
CA GLY A 30 -2.16 -22.99 10.65
C GLY A 30 -3.47 -22.20 10.60
N LEU A 31 -3.47 -20.93 11.01
CA LEU A 31 -4.69 -20.13 11.07
C LEU A 31 -5.29 -19.86 9.68
N GLY A 32 -4.45 -19.58 8.67
CA GLY A 32 -4.88 -19.40 7.28
C GLY A 32 -5.58 -20.65 6.75
N GLU A 33 -4.96 -21.81 6.94
CA GLU A 33 -5.49 -23.11 6.48
C GLU A 33 -6.81 -23.49 7.17
N ASN A 34 -6.95 -23.18 8.45
CA ASN A 34 -8.12 -23.57 9.24
C ASN A 34 -9.26 -22.55 9.23
N TYR A 35 -8.96 -21.26 9.04
CA TYR A 35 -9.92 -20.16 9.22
C TYR A 35 -9.93 -19.12 8.09
N GLY A 36 -8.99 -19.20 7.14
CA GLY A 36 -8.85 -18.20 6.07
C GLY A 36 -8.35 -16.84 6.56
N PHE A 37 -7.72 -16.79 7.73
CA PHE A 37 -7.23 -15.57 8.35
C PHE A 37 -5.98 -15.86 9.18
N ASP A 38 -5.05 -14.91 9.28
CA ASP A 38 -3.84 -15.05 10.08
C ASP A 38 -3.46 -13.75 10.81
N VAL A 39 -2.59 -13.86 11.81
CA VAL A 39 -2.13 -12.69 12.59
C VAL A 39 -1.01 -11.94 11.88
N GLU A 40 -0.31 -12.63 10.98
CA GLU A 40 0.79 -12.16 10.17
C GLU A 40 0.37 -11.04 9.24
N SER A 41 -0.86 -11.07 8.74
CA SER A 41 -1.42 -10.05 7.85
C SER A 41 -1.61 -8.71 8.56
N ILE A 42 -1.95 -8.73 9.86
CA ILE A 42 -1.98 -7.53 10.71
C ILE A 42 -0.56 -7.01 10.92
N LEU A 43 0.41 -7.90 11.20
CA LEU A 43 1.81 -7.52 11.42
C LEU A 43 2.46 -6.99 10.14
N PHE A 44 2.19 -7.62 9.00
CA PHE A 44 2.61 -7.20 7.67
C PHE A 44 2.05 -5.83 7.36
N SER A 45 0.74 -5.63 7.53
CA SER A 45 0.08 -4.33 7.31
C SER A 45 0.65 -3.24 8.22
N PHE A 46 0.90 -3.55 9.49
CA PHE A 46 1.58 -2.65 10.43
C PHE A 46 2.99 -2.27 9.92
N ALA A 47 3.77 -3.26 9.47
CA ALA A 47 5.14 -3.08 9.02
C ALA A 47 5.20 -2.25 7.74
N VAL A 48 4.43 -2.58 6.70
CA VAL A 48 4.45 -1.88 5.41
C VAL A 48 4.01 -0.43 5.54
N GLY A 49 3.00 -0.15 6.38
CA GLY A 49 2.58 1.23 6.67
C GLY A 49 3.68 2.06 7.35
N GLY A 50 4.42 1.45 8.27
CA GLY A 50 5.58 2.08 8.91
C GLY A 50 6.71 2.33 7.92
N LEU A 51 7.13 1.28 7.21
CA LEU A 51 8.23 1.28 6.25
C LEU A 51 7.99 2.28 5.11
N ALA A 52 6.80 2.32 4.53
CA ALA A 52 6.49 3.28 3.46
C ALA A 52 6.70 4.72 3.92
N SER A 53 6.27 5.06 5.14
CA SER A 53 6.45 6.40 5.70
C SER A 53 7.92 6.74 6.03
N THR A 54 8.67 5.78 6.58
CA THR A 54 10.05 6.02 7.04
C THR A 54 11.08 5.94 5.92
N LEU A 55 10.93 5.01 4.97
CA LEU A 55 11.82 4.91 3.82
C LEU A 55 11.73 6.17 2.95
N TYR A 56 10.52 6.70 2.77
CA TYR A 56 10.35 7.99 2.10
C TYR A 56 11.04 9.12 2.88
N GLU A 57 10.89 9.18 4.20
CA GLU A 57 11.55 10.19 5.03
C GLU A 57 13.08 10.09 4.96
N LEU A 58 13.66 8.88 4.99
CA LEU A 58 15.09 8.66 4.85
C LEU A 58 15.62 9.05 3.46
N GLY A 59 14.83 8.82 2.42
CA GLY A 59 15.15 9.24 1.05
C GLY A 59 14.91 10.72 0.77
N SER A 60 14.29 11.46 1.70
CA SER A 60 13.93 12.85 1.54
C SER A 60 14.81 13.78 2.37
N THR A 61 15.37 14.82 1.76
CA THR A 61 16.18 15.83 2.46
C THR A 61 15.33 16.97 3.05
N THR A 62 14.00 16.91 2.89
CA THR A 62 13.07 18.00 3.20
C THR A 62 12.41 17.78 4.57
N LYS A 63 12.18 18.88 5.29
CA LYS A 63 11.59 18.81 6.64
C LYS A 63 10.09 19.05 6.57
N ALA A 64 9.34 18.31 7.36
CA ALA A 64 7.92 18.57 7.54
C ALA A 64 7.71 19.94 8.21
N LYS A 65 6.91 20.80 7.59
CA LYS A 65 6.47 22.09 8.12
C LYS A 65 4.95 22.15 8.11
N SER A 66 4.38 22.79 9.12
CA SER A 66 2.94 23.05 9.15
C SER A 66 2.57 24.02 8.05
N ILE A 67 1.42 23.78 7.42
CA ILE A 67 0.91 24.62 6.35
C ILE A 67 0.12 25.79 6.96
N PRO A 68 0.26 27.01 6.42
CA PRO A 68 -0.57 28.16 6.78
C PRO A 68 -2.07 27.86 6.76
N SER A 69 -2.83 28.45 7.70
CA SER A 69 -4.25 28.16 7.89
C SER A 69 -5.14 28.60 6.72
N ASP A 70 -4.75 29.66 6.02
CA ASP A 70 -5.39 30.19 4.82
C ASP A 70 -5.29 29.24 3.63
N TYR A 71 -4.21 28.44 3.54
CA TYR A 71 -4.07 27.39 2.52
C TYR A 71 -5.22 26.37 2.57
N LYS A 72 -5.77 26.09 3.78
CA LYS A 72 -6.89 25.16 3.97
C LYS A 72 -8.22 25.64 3.41
N LEU A 73 -8.33 26.92 3.04
CA LEU A 73 -9.54 27.53 2.48
C LEU A 73 -9.72 27.23 0.98
N GLY A 74 -8.74 26.60 0.34
CA GLY A 74 -8.81 26.17 -1.06
C GLY A 74 -10.02 25.28 -1.39
N ARG A 75 -10.58 25.45 -2.59
CA ARG A 75 -11.84 24.82 -3.02
C ARG A 75 -11.81 23.28 -3.04
N MET A 76 -10.63 22.67 -3.18
CA MET A 76 -10.46 21.21 -3.17
C MET A 76 -10.43 20.63 -1.74
N HIS A 77 -10.10 21.44 -0.74
CA HIS A 77 -9.97 20.98 0.64
C HIS A 77 -11.31 20.67 1.33
N ARG A 78 -12.44 21.09 0.76
CA ARG A 78 -13.77 20.59 1.17
C ARG A 78 -13.93 19.08 0.95
N PHE A 79 -13.15 18.50 0.04
CA PHE A 79 -13.12 17.07 -0.24
C PHE A 79 -11.99 16.34 0.51
N HIS A 80 -11.34 17.00 1.48
CA HIS A 80 -10.19 16.42 2.19
C HIS A 80 -10.50 15.08 2.85
N ALA A 81 -11.64 14.98 3.55
CA ALA A 81 -12.06 13.73 4.16
C ALA A 81 -12.33 12.65 3.10
N LEU A 82 -12.97 13.02 1.99
CA LEU A 82 -13.25 12.12 0.87
C LEU A 82 -11.96 11.63 0.20
N ALA A 83 -10.96 12.49 0.04
CA ALA A 83 -9.66 12.13 -0.53
C ALA A 83 -8.89 11.16 0.38
N LEU A 84 -9.01 11.30 1.71
CA LEU A 84 -8.39 10.36 2.66
C LEU A 84 -9.14 9.02 2.75
N SER A 85 -10.46 9.02 2.55
CA SER A 85 -11.28 7.80 2.59
C SER A 85 -11.41 7.09 1.24
N SER A 86 -11.05 7.74 0.13
CA SER A 86 -11.18 7.17 -1.21
C SER A 86 -10.48 5.82 -1.43
N PRO A 87 -9.32 5.48 -0.82
CA PRO A 87 -8.74 4.16 -1.03
C PRO A 87 -9.66 3.05 -0.55
N VAL A 88 -10.24 3.21 0.65
CA VAL A 88 -11.17 2.25 1.25
C VAL A 88 -12.48 2.21 0.47
N LEU A 89 -13.01 3.37 0.07
CA LEU A 89 -14.26 3.44 -0.69
C LEU A 89 -14.14 2.79 -2.06
N VAL A 90 -13.04 3.04 -2.78
CA VAL A 90 -12.81 2.44 -4.10
C VAL A 90 -12.53 0.95 -3.98
N PHE A 91 -11.70 0.53 -3.01
CA PHE A 91 -11.48 -0.89 -2.73
C PHE A 91 -12.80 -1.62 -2.46
N ALA A 92 -13.60 -1.13 -1.50
CA ALA A 92 -14.88 -1.75 -1.15
C ALA A 92 -15.86 -1.76 -2.32
N PHE A 93 -15.91 -0.68 -3.12
CA PHE A 93 -16.75 -0.65 -4.31
C PHE A 93 -16.33 -1.71 -5.33
N LEU A 94 -15.03 -1.83 -5.63
CA LEU A 94 -14.52 -2.80 -6.60
C LEU A 94 -14.72 -4.24 -6.11
N GLU A 95 -14.44 -4.52 -4.84
CA GLU A 95 -14.60 -5.84 -4.26
C GLU A 95 -16.07 -6.31 -4.26
N LEU A 96 -17.01 -5.38 -4.08
CA LEU A 96 -18.45 -5.69 -4.07
C LEU A 96 -19.08 -5.75 -5.47
N THR A 97 -18.44 -5.20 -6.49
CA THR A 97 -19.04 -5.06 -7.84
C THR A 97 -18.29 -5.80 -8.94
N THR A 98 -17.10 -6.32 -8.65
CA THR A 98 -16.27 -7.03 -9.62
C THR A 98 -15.84 -8.38 -9.07
N SER A 99 -15.40 -9.27 -9.96
CA SER A 99 -14.76 -10.55 -9.61
C SER A 99 -13.25 -10.49 -9.83
N LEU A 100 -12.66 -9.29 -9.73
CA LEU A 100 -11.21 -9.13 -9.86
C LEU A 100 -10.53 -9.73 -8.63
N ASN A 101 -9.38 -10.37 -8.82
CA ASN A 101 -8.58 -10.82 -7.69
C ASN A 101 -8.27 -9.63 -6.76
N SER A 102 -8.37 -9.86 -5.45
CA SER A 102 -8.24 -8.83 -4.41
C SER A 102 -6.93 -8.01 -4.48
N ILE A 103 -5.85 -8.56 -5.04
CA ILE A 103 -4.61 -7.79 -5.25
C ILE A 103 -4.80 -6.60 -6.20
N TYR A 104 -5.65 -6.76 -7.22
CA TYR A 104 -5.95 -5.69 -8.17
C TYR A 104 -6.89 -4.66 -7.56
N THR A 105 -7.96 -5.08 -6.87
CA THR A 105 -8.91 -4.16 -6.24
C THR A 105 -8.21 -3.34 -5.16
N ALA A 106 -7.32 -3.95 -4.36
CA ALA A 106 -6.48 -3.27 -3.38
C ALA A 106 -5.53 -2.26 -4.03
N SER A 107 -4.79 -2.68 -5.06
CA SER A 107 -3.87 -1.80 -5.79
C SER A 107 -4.60 -0.61 -6.45
N MET A 108 -5.78 -0.84 -7.02
CA MET A 108 -6.61 0.21 -7.61
C MET A 108 -7.17 1.16 -6.55
N GLY A 109 -7.56 0.65 -5.37
CA GLY A 109 -7.96 1.47 -4.23
C GLY A 109 -6.81 2.37 -3.76
N LEU A 110 -5.62 1.80 -3.55
CA LEU A 110 -4.42 2.54 -3.18
C LEU A 110 -4.07 3.62 -4.22
N LEU A 111 -4.11 3.27 -5.51
CA LEU A 111 -3.87 4.21 -6.60
C LEU A 111 -4.89 5.35 -6.61
N ALA A 112 -6.19 5.03 -6.48
CA ALA A 112 -7.25 6.04 -6.44
C ALA A 112 -7.08 6.98 -5.24
N GLY A 113 -6.63 6.46 -4.11
CA GLY A 113 -6.22 7.25 -2.95
C GLY A 113 -5.03 8.17 -3.21
N ALA A 114 -3.96 7.65 -3.81
CA ALA A 114 -2.80 8.45 -4.19
C ALA A 114 -3.22 9.60 -5.13
N ILE A 115 -4.01 9.30 -6.15
CA ILE A 115 -4.51 10.30 -7.10
C ILE A 115 -5.41 11.32 -6.39
N SER A 116 -6.36 10.88 -5.56
CA SER A 116 -7.29 11.77 -4.88
C SER A 116 -6.59 12.71 -3.90
N THR A 117 -5.60 12.20 -3.17
CA THR A 117 -4.78 13.02 -2.25
C THR A 117 -3.94 14.03 -3.02
N VAL A 118 -3.33 13.66 -4.15
CA VAL A 118 -2.57 14.60 -5.00
C VAL A 118 -3.48 15.63 -5.66
N ILE A 119 -4.68 15.26 -6.13
CA ILE A 119 -5.65 16.22 -6.68
C ILE A 119 -6.07 17.24 -5.61
N CYS A 120 -6.22 16.81 -4.34
CA CYS A 120 -6.53 17.70 -3.23
C CYS A 120 -5.32 18.55 -2.79
N ARG A 121 -4.10 18.01 -2.90
CA ARG A 121 -2.84 18.58 -2.43
C ARG A 121 -1.74 18.31 -3.47
N VAL A 122 -1.71 19.14 -4.52
CA VAL A 122 -0.76 18.99 -5.65
C VAL A 122 0.70 19.10 -5.20
N ASP A 123 0.96 19.78 -4.09
CA ASP A 123 2.28 19.85 -3.46
C ASP A 123 2.81 18.49 -3.00
N LEU A 124 1.96 17.46 -2.87
CA LEU A 124 2.34 16.09 -2.51
C LEU A 124 2.71 15.22 -3.72
N LEU A 125 2.60 15.71 -4.97
CA LEU A 125 2.89 14.92 -6.18
C LEU A 125 4.32 14.38 -6.20
N ASP A 126 5.30 15.22 -5.88
CA ASP A 126 6.71 14.82 -5.83
C ASP A 126 6.94 13.73 -4.78
N GLY A 127 6.31 13.89 -3.61
CA GLY A 127 6.34 12.87 -2.56
C GLY A 127 5.70 11.55 -3.00
N ALA A 128 4.60 11.59 -3.75
CA ALA A 128 3.93 10.39 -4.26
C ALA A 128 4.80 9.65 -5.26
N ILE A 129 5.43 10.35 -6.21
CA ILE A 129 6.32 9.74 -7.20
C ILE A 129 7.55 9.12 -6.52
N LYS A 130 8.20 9.88 -5.62
CA LYS A 130 9.38 9.40 -4.88
C LYS A 130 9.02 8.24 -3.95
N GLY A 131 7.91 8.33 -3.24
CA GLY A 131 7.40 7.29 -2.35
C GLY A 131 7.12 5.99 -3.10
N ALA A 132 6.47 6.07 -4.27
CA ALA A 132 6.26 4.92 -5.15
C ALA A 132 7.61 4.30 -5.56
N ALA A 133 8.55 5.10 -6.07
CA ALA A 133 9.84 4.62 -6.52
C ALA A 133 10.66 3.97 -5.39
N ILE A 134 10.76 4.63 -4.23
CA ILE A 134 11.52 4.15 -3.07
C ILE A 134 10.94 2.84 -2.54
N PHE A 135 9.62 2.80 -2.34
CA PHE A 135 8.99 1.60 -1.78
C PHE A 135 9.00 0.44 -2.78
N SER A 136 8.72 0.69 -4.06
CA SER A 136 8.86 -0.34 -5.11
C SER A 136 10.27 -0.88 -5.20
N LEU A 137 11.31 -0.03 -5.11
CA LEU A 137 12.70 -0.50 -5.12
C LEU A 137 13.02 -1.35 -3.89
N PHE A 138 12.63 -0.90 -2.70
CA PHE A 138 12.79 -1.68 -1.47
C PHE A 138 12.12 -3.05 -1.58
N TYR A 139 10.87 -3.06 -2.03
CA TYR A 139 10.06 -4.26 -2.13
C TYR A 139 10.60 -5.23 -3.21
N PHE A 140 11.01 -4.69 -4.36
CA PHE A 140 11.65 -5.45 -5.42
C PHE A 140 12.96 -6.09 -4.96
N VAL A 141 13.82 -5.35 -4.25
CA VAL A 141 15.07 -5.89 -3.70
C VAL A 141 14.79 -6.98 -2.66
N PHE A 142 13.82 -6.76 -1.78
CA PHE A 142 13.41 -7.75 -0.78
C PHE A 142 12.93 -9.05 -1.44
N PHE A 143 11.98 -8.97 -2.38
CA PHE A 143 11.48 -10.13 -3.09
C PHE A 143 12.55 -10.81 -3.94
N SER A 144 13.43 -10.05 -4.59
CA SER A 144 14.55 -10.62 -5.36
C SER A 144 15.51 -11.40 -4.46
N ALA A 145 15.81 -10.89 -3.27
CA ALA A 145 16.65 -11.58 -2.30
C ALA A 145 15.97 -12.86 -1.77
N MET A 146 14.67 -12.82 -1.53
CA MET A 146 13.88 -14.00 -1.15
C MET A 146 13.91 -15.06 -2.25
N ASN A 147 13.63 -14.69 -3.49
CA ASN A 147 13.64 -15.60 -4.63
C ASN A 147 15.05 -16.17 -4.91
N TRP A 148 16.11 -15.38 -4.67
CA TRP A 148 17.48 -15.85 -4.79
C TRP A 148 17.86 -16.88 -3.71
N SER A 149 17.45 -16.64 -2.45
CA SER A 149 17.75 -17.54 -1.33
C SER A 149 16.88 -18.81 -1.33
N HIS A 150 15.64 -18.71 -1.81
CA HIS A 150 14.67 -19.81 -1.88
C HIS A 150 14.08 -19.87 -3.29
N PRO A 151 14.73 -20.58 -4.22
CA PRO A 151 14.21 -20.76 -5.57
C PRO A 151 12.79 -21.35 -5.54
N ASN A 152 11.91 -20.84 -6.40
CA ASN A 152 10.47 -21.19 -6.49
C ASN A 152 9.58 -20.65 -5.36
N PHE A 153 10.08 -19.76 -4.49
CA PHE A 153 9.27 -19.16 -3.42
C PHE A 153 7.93 -18.60 -3.92
N VAL A 154 7.95 -17.90 -5.06
CA VAL A 154 6.74 -17.32 -5.67
C VAL A 154 5.82 -18.40 -6.23
N ASP A 155 6.37 -19.43 -6.88
CA ASP A 155 5.57 -20.55 -7.43
C ASP A 155 4.89 -21.38 -6.34
N LEU A 156 5.47 -21.43 -5.15
CA LEU A 156 4.93 -22.20 -4.03
C LEU A 156 3.72 -21.52 -3.38
N TYR A 157 3.73 -20.19 -3.30
CA TYR A 157 2.78 -19.47 -2.46
C TYR A 157 1.88 -18.48 -3.21
N TRP A 158 2.26 -18.00 -4.40
CA TRP A 158 1.38 -17.14 -5.21
C TRP A 158 0.63 -17.97 -6.24
N ASN A 159 -0.67 -17.71 -6.35
CA ASN A 159 -1.50 -18.35 -7.35
C ASN A 159 -1.36 -17.63 -8.70
N ASN A 160 -0.41 -18.07 -9.51
CA ASN A 160 -0.08 -17.46 -10.80
C ASN A 160 -1.22 -17.55 -11.82
N GLU A 161 -2.13 -18.52 -11.68
CA GLU A 161 -3.30 -18.67 -12.57
C GLU A 161 -4.41 -17.67 -12.23
N ALA A 162 -4.48 -17.20 -10.97
CA ALA A 162 -5.45 -16.20 -10.52
C ALA A 162 -5.01 -14.74 -10.76
N ILE A 163 -3.74 -14.55 -11.14
CA ILE A 163 -3.15 -13.24 -11.48
C ILE A 163 -2.60 -13.25 -12.91
N SER A 164 -1.84 -12.24 -13.33
CA SER A 164 -1.40 -12.11 -14.73
C SER A 164 -0.35 -13.15 -15.14
N GLY A 165 0.34 -13.76 -14.18
CA GLY A 165 1.46 -14.67 -14.39
C GLY A 165 2.76 -13.99 -14.85
N PHE A 166 2.77 -12.67 -15.06
CA PHE A 166 3.98 -11.95 -15.45
C PHE A 166 4.91 -11.70 -14.26
N ARG A 167 6.22 -11.80 -14.51
CA ARG A 167 7.27 -11.61 -13.49
C ARG A 167 8.43 -10.76 -13.98
N VAL A 168 9.00 -9.99 -13.06
CA VAL A 168 10.22 -9.20 -13.25
C VAL A 168 11.28 -9.75 -12.29
N PHE A 169 12.32 -10.39 -12.82
CA PHE A 169 13.35 -11.11 -12.01
C PHE A 169 12.76 -12.09 -10.99
N GLY A 170 11.63 -12.73 -11.33
CA GLY A 170 10.93 -13.68 -10.49
C GLY A 170 9.92 -13.05 -9.52
N VAL A 171 9.83 -11.72 -9.43
CA VAL A 171 8.83 -11.01 -8.63
C VAL A 171 7.54 -10.82 -9.44
N PRO A 172 6.35 -11.17 -8.93
CA PRO A 172 5.08 -10.89 -9.61
C PRO A 172 4.91 -9.39 -9.89
N VAL A 173 4.33 -9.06 -11.04
CA VAL A 173 4.06 -7.65 -11.38
C VAL A 173 3.01 -7.01 -10.46
N GLU A 174 2.12 -7.81 -9.91
CA GLU A 174 1.07 -7.42 -8.96
C GLU A 174 1.67 -6.97 -7.63
N GLU A 175 2.72 -7.64 -7.15
CA GLU A 175 3.49 -7.23 -5.97
C GLU A 175 4.18 -5.88 -6.20
N LEU A 176 4.71 -5.64 -7.40
CA LEU A 176 5.31 -4.36 -7.77
C LEU A 176 4.26 -3.24 -7.89
N LEU A 177 3.08 -3.57 -8.42
CA LEU A 177 1.94 -2.65 -8.50
C LEU A 177 1.44 -2.27 -7.11
N PHE A 178 1.27 -3.26 -6.22
CA PHE A 178 0.91 -3.04 -4.83
C PHE A 178 1.96 -2.14 -4.15
N ALA A 179 3.25 -2.48 -4.28
CA ALA A 179 4.32 -1.68 -3.69
C ALA A 179 4.34 -0.23 -4.21
N ALA A 180 4.17 -0.03 -5.52
CA ALA A 180 4.16 1.31 -6.12
C ALA A 180 2.98 2.15 -5.61
N THR A 181 1.79 1.56 -5.58
CA THR A 181 0.56 2.27 -5.19
C THR A 181 0.49 2.52 -3.68
N LEU A 182 0.95 1.57 -2.87
CA LEU A 182 1.14 1.76 -1.42
C LEU A 182 2.17 2.88 -1.17
N GLY A 183 3.34 2.80 -1.79
CA GLY A 183 4.39 3.80 -1.67
C GLY A 183 3.92 5.20 -2.07
N ALA A 184 3.14 5.32 -3.15
CA ALA A 184 2.59 6.60 -3.60
C ALA A 184 1.67 7.27 -2.57
N LEU A 185 0.82 6.48 -1.92
CA LEU A 185 -0.18 7.01 -1.00
C LEU A 185 0.37 7.17 0.42
N TRP A 186 1.00 6.12 0.98
CA TRP A 186 1.44 6.10 2.38
C TRP A 186 2.65 6.98 2.66
N SER A 187 3.43 7.35 1.65
CA SER A 187 4.51 8.35 1.79
C SER A 187 3.98 9.76 2.10
N ASN A 188 2.73 10.07 1.75
CA ASN A 188 2.15 11.41 1.89
C ASN A 188 0.91 11.47 2.81
N PHE A 189 0.39 10.32 3.22
CA PHE A 189 -0.85 10.25 3.97
C PHE A 189 -0.75 10.99 5.32
N TYR A 190 0.43 10.99 5.96
CA TYR A 190 0.67 11.75 7.18
C TYR A 190 0.58 13.26 6.93
N GLU A 191 1.29 13.75 5.91
CA GLU A 191 1.34 15.15 5.49
C GLU A 191 -0.04 15.66 5.09
N HIS A 192 -0.81 14.81 4.41
CA HIS A 192 -2.20 15.11 4.08
C HIS A 192 -3.04 15.19 5.37
N ARG A 193 -3.05 14.14 6.20
CA ARG A 193 -3.89 14.03 7.41
C ARG A 193 -3.62 15.11 8.46
N TYR A 194 -2.37 15.54 8.60
CA TYR A 194 -1.94 16.49 9.63
C TYR A 194 -1.65 17.89 9.08
N TRP A 195 -1.97 18.16 7.82
CA TRP A 195 -1.76 19.47 7.18
C TRP A 195 -0.30 19.93 7.29
N GLN A 196 0.60 19.04 6.92
CA GLN A 196 2.02 19.33 6.79
C GLN A 196 2.42 19.30 5.32
N SER A 197 3.45 20.04 4.98
CA SER A 197 4.12 19.97 3.68
C SER A 197 5.62 19.87 3.92
N ARG A 198 6.35 19.27 2.98
CA ARG A 198 7.80 19.13 3.11
C ARG A 198 8.50 20.25 2.35
N VAL A 199 9.34 21.01 3.05
CA VAL A 199 10.07 22.19 2.54
C VAL A 199 11.52 22.12 2.96
#